data_AF-C1DV39-F1
#
_entry.id   AF-C1DV39-F1
#
_cell.length_a   1.000
_cell.length_b   1.000
_cell.length_c   1.000
_cell.angle_alpha   90.00
_cell.angle_beta   90.00
_cell.angle_gamma   90.00
#
_symmetry.space_group_name_H-M   'P 1'
#
loop_
_entity.id
_entity.type
_entity.pdbx_description
1 polymer ?
#
loop_
_entity_poly.entity_id
_entity_poly.type
_entity_poly.pdbx_seq_one_letter_code
_entity_poly.pdbx_strand_id
1 'polypeptide(L)'
;MSKRVIFFILIVALLSLTLRSLYTQNKFISLAKNQAGLEKIKSLEKAILFYVPFSPFNEIAINELKKECQSFSKNDEKLYCYETIRSSLLQIKNVYQPYKETLDEIIPIIASLRAKEMINWEFNNYKEEDFNKLYESQLKLLKYDNTPSTFWSFIVGFSLIGWISSIIFLIWKGLGENIDAVNIFSSLIAFLAFFSLWILGLYMA
;
A
#
# COMPACT_ATOMS: atom_id res chain seq x y z
N MET A 1 10.54 -14.54 -32.26
CA MET A 1 10.18 -13.10 -32.25
C MET A 1 11.41 -12.30 -31.79
N SER A 2 11.79 -11.21 -32.47
CA SER A 2 12.99 -10.44 -32.11
C SER A 2 12.83 -9.78 -30.73
N LYS A 3 13.91 -9.70 -29.94
CA LYS A 3 13.93 -8.99 -28.63
C LYS A 3 13.40 -7.56 -28.76
N ARG A 4 13.64 -6.90 -29.89
CA ARG A 4 13.15 -5.54 -30.20
C ARG A 4 11.63 -5.49 -30.33
N VAL A 5 11.02 -6.52 -30.92
CA VAL A 5 9.55 -6.62 -31.08
C VAL A 5 8.88 -6.85 -29.73
N ILE A 6 9.44 -7.74 -28.88
CA ILE A 6 8.95 -7.95 -27.51
C ILE A 6 9.01 -6.65 -26.70
N PHE A 7 10.15 -5.96 -26.74
CA PHE A 7 10.34 -4.70 -26.03
C PHE A 7 9.36 -3.62 -26.50
N PHE A 8 9.14 -3.49 -27.81
CA PHE A 8 8.16 -2.57 -28.37
C PHE A 8 6.73 -2.87 -27.89
N ILE A 9 6.33 -4.15 -27.90
CA ILE A 9 5.01 -4.57 -27.40
C ILE A 9 4.85 -4.22 -25.91
N LEU A 10 5.88 -4.44 -25.09
CA LEU A 10 5.86 -4.08 -23.67
C LEU A 10 5.70 -2.57 -23.45
N ILE A 11 6.39 -1.74 -24.23
CA ILE A 11 6.25 -0.28 -24.18
C ILE A 11 4.83 0.13 -24.55
N VAL A 12 4.28 -0.38 -25.65
CA VAL A 12 2.93 -0.04 -26.10
C VAL A 12 1.89 -0.48 -25.07
N ALA A 13 2.05 -1.66 -24.49
CA ALA A 13 1.18 -2.14 -23.43
C ALA A 13 1.24 -1.23 -22.18
N LEU A 14 2.44 -0.86 -21.74
CA LEU A 14 2.63 0.04 -20.60
C LEU A 14 2.00 1.42 -20.86
N LEU A 15 2.23 2.01 -22.03
CA LEU A 15 1.62 3.27 -22.45
C LEU A 15 0.08 3.18 -22.51
N SER A 16 -0.46 2.09 -23.02
CA SER A 16 -1.90 1.87 -23.07
C SER A 16 -2.50 1.82 -21.67
N LEU A 17 -1.84 1.14 -20.73
CA LEU A 17 -2.29 1.04 -19.33
C LEU A 17 -2.22 2.39 -18.61
N THR A 18 -1.15 3.16 -18.81
CA THR A 18 -1.02 4.49 -18.18
C THR A 18 -2.05 5.48 -18.73
N LEU A 19 -2.24 5.52 -20.06
CA LEU A 19 -3.26 6.35 -20.69
C LEU A 19 -4.67 5.99 -20.22
N ARG A 20 -4.96 4.69 -20.11
CA ARG A 20 -6.23 4.21 -19.55
C ARG A 20 -6.40 4.70 -18.11
N SER A 21 -5.37 4.61 -17.28
CA SER A 21 -5.41 5.06 -15.90
C SER A 21 -5.68 6.56 -15.80
N LEU A 22 -4.96 7.39 -16.56
CA LEU A 22 -5.15 8.84 -16.61
C LEU A 22 -6.56 9.22 -17.09
N TYR A 23 -7.07 8.55 -18.13
CA TYR A 23 -8.44 8.73 -18.59
C TYR A 23 -9.46 8.39 -17.49
N THR A 24 -9.24 7.28 -16.77
CA THR A 24 -10.10 6.86 -15.66
C THR A 24 -10.07 7.84 -14.49
N GLN A 25 -8.89 8.37 -14.11
CA GLN A 25 -8.77 9.43 -13.10
C GLN A 25 -9.60 10.66 -13.47
N ASN A 26 -9.40 11.18 -14.68
CA ASN A 26 -10.13 12.35 -15.17
C ASN A 26 -11.64 12.12 -15.24
N LYS A 27 -12.07 10.92 -15.68
CA LYS A 27 -13.48 10.53 -15.72
C LYS A 27 -14.11 10.60 -14.32
N PHE A 28 -13.44 10.07 -13.30
CA PHE A 28 -13.98 10.07 -11.94
C PHE A 28 -13.97 11.46 -11.29
N ILE A 29 -12.96 12.29 -11.57
CA ILE A 29 -12.97 13.70 -11.15
C ILE A 29 -14.14 14.45 -11.80
N SER A 30 -14.34 14.25 -13.11
CA SER A 30 -15.47 14.86 -13.81
C SER A 30 -16.83 14.38 -13.27
N LEU A 31 -16.94 13.11 -12.87
CA LEU A 31 -18.14 12.55 -12.25
C LEU A 31 -18.40 13.19 -10.88
N ALA A 32 -17.36 13.35 -10.07
CA ALA A 32 -17.41 13.92 -8.74
C ALA A 32 -17.95 15.37 -8.73
N LYS A 33 -17.70 16.16 -9.79
CA LYS A 33 -18.23 17.53 -9.93
C LYS A 33 -19.76 17.61 -9.94
N ASN A 34 -20.44 16.54 -10.36
CA ASN A 34 -21.90 16.48 -10.44
C ASN A 34 -22.53 15.70 -9.27
N GLN A 35 -21.72 15.28 -8.29
CA GLN A 35 -22.16 14.49 -7.14
C GLN A 35 -22.00 15.30 -5.85
N ALA A 36 -22.60 14.83 -4.76
CA ALA A 36 -22.48 15.41 -3.44
C ALA A 36 -22.33 14.32 -2.37
N GLY A 37 -21.74 14.67 -1.23
CA GLY A 37 -21.63 13.78 -0.08
C GLY A 37 -20.87 12.49 -0.40
N LEU A 38 -21.41 11.34 0.03
CA LEU A 38 -20.75 10.04 -0.08
C LEU A 38 -20.42 9.63 -1.53
N GLU A 39 -21.28 9.95 -2.50
CA GLU A 39 -21.01 9.57 -3.90
C GLU A 39 -19.83 10.35 -4.48
N LYS A 40 -19.70 11.63 -4.10
CA LYS A 40 -18.54 12.45 -4.47
C LYS A 40 -17.26 11.91 -3.85
N ILE A 41 -17.30 11.52 -2.57
CA ILE A 41 -16.17 10.87 -1.88
C ILE A 41 -15.72 9.62 -2.64
N LYS A 42 -16.64 8.71 -2.97
CA LYS A 42 -16.32 7.46 -3.69
C LYS A 42 -15.70 7.70 -5.06
N SER A 43 -16.17 8.71 -5.79
CA SER A 43 -15.60 9.06 -7.09
C SER A 43 -14.19 9.61 -6.96
N LEU A 44 -13.95 10.52 -6.00
CA LEU A 44 -12.62 11.06 -5.75
C LEU A 44 -11.64 10.00 -5.22
N GLU A 45 -12.09 9.11 -4.33
CA GLU A 45 -11.33 7.93 -3.90
C GLU A 45 -10.88 7.09 -5.10
N LYS A 46 -11.79 6.76 -6.01
CA LYS A 46 -11.44 5.99 -7.22
C LYS A 46 -10.40 6.72 -8.05
N ALA A 47 -10.52 8.03 -8.23
CA ALA A 47 -9.51 8.81 -8.93
C ALA A 47 -8.13 8.71 -8.24
N ILE A 48 -8.08 8.73 -6.91
CA ILE A 48 -6.83 8.56 -6.15
C ILE A 48 -6.25 7.16 -6.36
N LEU A 49 -7.07 6.11 -6.26
CA LEU A 49 -6.64 4.71 -6.37
C LEU A 49 -6.11 4.33 -7.75
N PHE A 50 -6.52 5.01 -8.82
CA PHE A 50 -5.95 4.85 -10.15
C PHE A 50 -4.57 5.51 -10.31
N TYR A 51 -3.81 5.69 -9.23
CA TYR A 51 -2.57 6.47 -9.16
C TYR A 51 -1.59 6.21 -10.31
N VAL A 52 -1.10 7.30 -10.89
CA VAL A 52 0.01 7.30 -11.85
C VAL A 52 1.03 8.32 -11.34
N PRO A 53 2.32 7.95 -11.19
CA PRO A 53 3.35 8.88 -10.80
C PRO A 53 3.36 10.15 -11.67
N PHE A 54 3.50 11.31 -11.04
CA PHE A 54 3.50 12.64 -11.69
C PHE A 54 2.18 13.03 -12.38
N SER A 55 1.10 12.27 -12.20
CA SER A 55 -0.23 12.69 -12.67
C SER A 55 -0.73 13.89 -11.85
N PRO A 56 -1.21 14.96 -12.50
CA PRO A 56 -1.83 16.08 -11.78
C PRO A 56 -3.20 15.72 -11.21
N PHE A 57 -3.88 14.71 -11.76
CA PHE A 57 -5.25 14.37 -11.38
C PHE A 57 -5.35 13.82 -9.96
N ASN A 58 -4.33 13.11 -9.48
CA ASN A 58 -4.30 12.64 -8.11
C ASN A 58 -4.30 13.79 -7.10
N GLU A 59 -3.48 14.81 -7.32
CA GLU A 59 -3.44 16.00 -6.47
C GLU A 59 -4.76 16.79 -6.53
N ILE A 60 -5.35 16.93 -7.72
CA ILE A 60 -6.68 17.53 -7.89
C ILE A 60 -7.72 16.78 -7.06
N ALA A 61 -7.76 15.44 -7.17
CA ALA A 61 -8.73 14.62 -6.47
C ALA A 61 -8.56 14.70 -4.94
N ILE A 62 -7.30 14.68 -4.45
CA ILE A 62 -6.99 14.85 -3.03
C ILE A 62 -7.47 16.21 -2.52
N ASN A 63 -7.15 17.28 -3.25
CA ASN A 63 -7.52 18.64 -2.86
C ASN A 63 -9.04 18.86 -2.88
N GLU A 64 -9.74 18.33 -3.90
CA GLU A 64 -11.21 18.34 -3.93
C GLU A 64 -11.82 17.53 -2.79
N LEU A 65 -11.25 16.38 -2.45
CA LEU A 65 -11.74 15.52 -1.38
C LEU A 65 -11.52 16.18 -0.01
N LYS A 66 -10.37 16.82 0.22
CA LYS A 66 -10.12 17.61 1.44
C LYS A 66 -11.15 18.73 1.62
N LYS A 67 -11.48 19.45 0.54
CA LYS A 67 -12.51 20.50 0.58
C LYS A 67 -13.87 19.92 0.95
N GLU A 68 -14.23 18.77 0.37
CA GLU A 68 -15.47 18.06 0.72
C GLU A 68 -15.45 17.66 2.20
N CYS A 69 -14.34 17.11 2.72
CA CYS A 69 -14.22 16.74 4.13
C CYS A 69 -14.41 17.94 5.06
N GLN A 70 -13.93 19.12 4.68
CA GLN A 70 -14.12 20.35 5.47
C GLN A 70 -15.58 20.84 5.47
N SER A 71 -16.35 20.52 4.42
CA SER A 71 -17.75 20.95 4.27
C SER A 71 -18.75 20.19 5.14
N PHE A 72 -18.40 18.97 5.61
CA PHE A 72 -19.28 18.21 6.50
C PHE A 72 -19.41 18.90 7.86
N SER A 73 -20.67 19.05 8.30
CA SER A 73 -21.01 19.63 9.61
C SER A 73 -20.91 18.61 10.73
N LYS A 74 -21.20 17.33 10.45
CA LYS A 74 -21.13 16.26 11.44
C LYS A 74 -19.74 15.65 11.51
N ASN A 75 -19.32 15.29 12.73
CA ASN A 75 -18.00 14.72 12.98
C ASN A 75 -17.81 13.33 12.38
N ASP A 76 -18.86 12.50 12.36
CA ASP A 76 -18.85 11.15 11.79
C ASP A 76 -18.60 11.15 10.27
N GLU A 77 -19.36 11.97 9.53
CA GLU A 77 -19.21 12.15 8.08
C GLU A 77 -17.83 12.74 7.74
N LYS A 78 -17.38 13.72 8.54
CA LYS A 78 -16.07 14.34 8.41
C LYS A 78 -14.93 13.35 8.68
N LEU A 79 -15.07 12.53 9.73
CA LEU A 79 -14.11 11.49 10.08
C LEU A 79 -14.02 10.45 8.96
N TYR A 80 -15.16 9.95 8.49
CA TYR A 80 -15.22 9.02 7.36
C TYR A 80 -14.47 9.58 6.14
N CYS A 81 -14.73 10.83 5.76
CA CYS A 81 -14.08 11.46 4.61
C CYS A 81 -12.55 11.53 4.75
N TYR A 82 -12.03 11.97 5.91
CA TYR A 82 -10.58 12.00 6.13
C TYR A 82 -9.96 10.61 6.20
N GLU A 83 -10.66 9.63 6.78
CA GLU A 83 -10.21 8.24 6.79
C GLU A 83 -10.18 7.64 5.38
N THR A 84 -11.11 8.02 4.50
CA THR A 84 -11.03 7.67 3.07
C THR A 84 -9.76 8.23 2.45
N ILE A 85 -9.44 9.52 2.64
CA ILE A 85 -8.18 10.10 2.12
C ILE A 85 -6.98 9.30 2.63
N ARG A 86 -6.88 9.08 3.94
CA ARG A 86 -5.76 8.33 4.54
C ARG A 86 -5.66 6.94 3.92
N SER A 87 -6.76 6.21 3.83
CA SER A 87 -6.80 4.84 3.34
C SER A 87 -6.44 4.76 1.86
N SER A 88 -6.93 5.67 1.03
CA SER A 88 -6.58 5.72 -0.40
C SER A 88 -5.10 6.03 -0.59
N LEU A 89 -4.54 6.98 0.17
CA LEU A 89 -3.13 7.35 0.10
C LEU A 89 -2.20 6.22 0.55
N LEU A 90 -2.57 5.49 1.61
CA LEU A 90 -1.81 4.31 2.04
C LEU A 90 -1.90 3.15 1.04
N GLN A 91 -3.02 2.98 0.35
CA GLN A 91 -3.18 1.92 -0.66
C GLN A 91 -2.31 2.13 -1.91
N ILE A 92 -2.04 3.39 -2.28
CA ILE A 92 -1.16 3.71 -3.41
C ILE A 92 0.32 3.73 -3.03
N LYS A 93 0.66 3.40 -1.77
CA LYS A 93 2.04 3.22 -1.31
C LYS A 93 2.67 2.08 -2.10
N ASN A 94 3.89 2.32 -2.59
CA ASN A 94 4.74 1.27 -3.16
C ASN A 94 6.09 1.31 -2.43
N VAL A 95 7.19 1.59 -3.14
CA VAL A 95 8.52 1.77 -2.53
C VAL A 95 8.59 3.03 -1.66
N TYR A 96 7.80 4.05 -2.00
CA TYR A 96 7.68 5.29 -1.24
C TYR A 96 6.21 5.60 -0.96
N GLN A 97 5.97 6.49 0.00
CA GLN A 97 4.66 7.02 0.31
C GLN A 97 4.42 8.30 -0.52
N PRO A 98 3.59 8.27 -1.59
CA PRO A 98 3.18 9.49 -2.26
C PRO A 98 2.31 10.34 -1.32
N TYR A 99 2.37 11.67 -1.48
CA TYR A 99 1.59 12.65 -0.71
C TYR A 99 1.72 12.52 0.81
N LYS A 100 2.94 12.21 1.29
CA LYS A 100 3.24 12.11 2.74
C LYS A 100 2.84 13.37 3.51
N GLU A 101 3.07 14.55 2.94
CA GLU A 101 2.69 15.83 3.57
C GLU A 101 1.18 15.92 3.83
N THR A 102 0.36 15.43 2.90
CA THR A 102 -1.10 15.36 3.11
C THR A 102 -1.47 14.37 4.22
N LEU A 103 -0.79 13.22 4.31
CA LEU A 103 -1.00 12.29 5.41
C LEU A 103 -0.63 12.93 6.76
N ASP A 104 0.52 13.60 6.84
CA ASP A 104 1.00 14.26 8.04
C ASP A 104 0.05 15.39 8.50
N GLU A 105 -0.61 16.07 7.56
CA GLU A 105 -1.64 17.08 7.82
C GLU A 105 -2.94 16.48 8.36
N ILE A 106 -3.45 15.40 7.75
CA ILE A 106 -4.78 14.86 8.10
C ILE A 106 -4.75 13.93 9.33
N ILE A 107 -3.61 13.31 9.64
CA ILE A 107 -3.48 12.38 10.78
C ILE A 107 -3.90 13.03 12.12
N PRO A 108 -3.42 14.25 12.48
CA PRO A 108 -3.89 14.95 13.67
C PRO A 108 -5.41 15.23 13.65
N ILE A 109 -5.97 15.54 12.48
CA ILE A 109 -7.41 15.80 12.32
C ILE A 109 -8.21 14.53 12.62
N ILE A 110 -7.81 13.39 12.04
CA ILE A 110 -8.43 12.09 12.29
C ILE A 110 -8.31 11.71 13.76
N ALA A 111 -7.13 11.88 14.38
CA ALA A 111 -6.92 11.58 15.79
C ALA A 111 -7.87 12.38 16.70
N SER A 112 -8.05 13.68 16.42
CA SER A 112 -8.97 14.54 17.15
C SER A 112 -10.42 14.12 16.96
N LEU A 113 -10.85 13.82 15.73
CA LEU A 113 -12.20 13.38 15.44
C LEU A 113 -12.50 12.03 16.11
N ARG A 114 -11.60 11.05 16.04
CA ARG A 114 -11.74 9.77 16.74
C ARG A 114 -11.85 9.94 18.25
N ALA A 115 -11.04 10.82 18.85
CA ALA A 115 -11.13 11.09 20.28
C ALA A 115 -12.49 11.67 20.67
N LYS A 116 -13.04 12.61 19.88
CA LYS A 116 -14.39 13.15 20.09
C LYS A 116 -15.48 12.10 19.93
N GLU A 117 -15.40 11.27 18.89
CA GLU A 117 -16.37 10.18 18.68
C GLU A 117 -16.31 9.17 19.84
N MET A 118 -15.13 8.85 20.36
CA MET A 118 -15.00 7.97 21.52
C MET A 118 -15.63 8.55 22.79
N ILE A 119 -15.58 9.87 22.98
CA ILE A 119 -16.24 10.57 24.12
C ILE A 119 -17.76 10.60 23.92
N ASN A 120 -18.22 10.87 22.70
CA ASN A 120 -19.65 10.97 22.38
C ASN A 120 -20.35 9.61 22.27
N TRP A 121 -19.60 8.51 22.20
CA TRP A 121 -20.18 7.18 22.04
C TRP A 121 -20.84 6.69 23.33
N GLU A 122 -22.13 6.35 23.24
CA GLU A 122 -22.99 6.03 24.39
C GLU A 122 -22.52 4.84 25.25
N PHE A 123 -21.66 3.96 24.71
CA PHE A 123 -21.13 2.80 25.43
C PHE A 123 -19.81 3.08 26.18
N ASN A 124 -19.24 4.27 26.00
CA ASN A 124 -18.02 4.67 26.68
C ASN A 124 -18.32 5.59 27.86
N ASN A 125 -17.49 5.50 28.90
CA ASN A 125 -17.55 6.39 30.07
C ASN A 125 -16.48 7.50 30.02
N TYR A 126 -15.97 7.82 28.83
CA TYR A 126 -14.96 8.86 28.65
C TYR A 126 -15.58 10.26 28.80
N LYS A 127 -14.79 11.19 29.31
CA LYS A 127 -15.18 12.59 29.47
C LYS A 127 -14.31 13.50 28.59
N GLU A 128 -14.72 14.76 28.44
CA GLU A 128 -13.91 15.78 27.77
C GLU A 128 -12.50 15.93 28.38
N GLU A 129 -12.36 15.67 29.68
CA GLU A 129 -11.07 15.65 30.38
C GLU A 129 -10.10 14.57 29.83
N ASP A 130 -10.64 13.47 29.28
CA ASP A 130 -9.85 12.39 28.68
C ASP A 130 -9.38 12.71 27.26
N PHE A 131 -9.85 13.81 26.65
CA PHE A 131 -9.62 14.12 25.24
C PHE A 131 -8.13 14.06 24.86
N ASN A 132 -7.25 14.70 25.63
CA ASN A 132 -5.82 14.73 25.33
C ASN A 132 -5.19 13.33 25.36
N LYS A 133 -5.60 12.49 26.31
CA LYS A 133 -5.11 11.11 26.42
C LYS A 133 -5.59 10.26 25.24
N LEU A 134 -6.86 10.40 24.85
CA LEU A 134 -7.44 9.71 23.71
C LEU A 134 -6.80 10.16 22.39
N TYR A 135 -6.63 11.47 22.21
CA TYR A 135 -5.96 12.07 21.06
C TYR A 135 -4.54 11.52 20.88
N GLU A 136 -3.71 11.54 21.93
CA GLU A 136 -2.35 11.02 21.87
C GLU A 136 -2.29 9.52 21.57
N SER A 137 -3.23 8.74 22.13
CA SER A 137 -3.36 7.31 21.82
C SER A 137 -3.69 7.08 20.34
N GLN A 138 -4.69 7.79 19.81
CA GLN A 138 -5.07 7.70 18.40
C GLN A 138 -3.96 8.19 17.47
N LEU A 139 -3.24 9.24 17.85
CA LEU A 139 -2.12 9.76 17.09
C LEU A 139 -0.99 8.73 16.97
N LYS A 140 -0.66 8.04 18.06
CA LYS A 140 0.32 6.94 18.06
C LYS A 140 -0.12 5.78 17.17
N LEU A 141 -1.38 5.37 17.26
CA LEU A 141 -1.94 4.31 16.40
C LEU A 141 -1.90 4.69 14.91
N LEU A 142 -2.24 5.93 14.58
CA LEU A 142 -2.29 6.39 13.18
C LEU A 142 -0.90 6.54 12.55
N LYS A 143 0.11 6.87 13.36
CA LYS A 143 1.52 7.02 12.94
C LYS A 143 2.32 5.71 12.95
N TYR A 144 1.79 4.65 13.56
CA TYR A 144 2.44 3.36 13.59
C TYR A 144 2.53 2.77 12.17
N ASP A 145 3.76 2.65 11.65
CA ASP A 145 4.02 1.99 10.37
C ASP A 145 4.32 0.51 10.65
N ASN A 146 3.37 -0.36 10.28
CA ASN A 146 3.50 -1.81 10.38
C ASN A 146 3.90 -2.45 9.04
N THR A 147 4.32 -1.65 8.05
CA THR A 147 4.72 -2.21 6.77
C THR A 147 6.00 -3.04 6.90
N PRO A 148 6.02 -4.26 6.35
CA PRO A 148 7.20 -5.09 6.40
C PRO A 148 8.39 -4.39 5.77
N SER A 149 9.59 -4.66 6.29
CA SER A 149 10.81 -4.10 5.70
C SER A 149 10.91 -4.53 4.23
N THR A 150 11.05 -3.56 3.31
CA THR A 150 11.17 -3.84 1.86
C THR A 150 12.39 -4.71 1.57
N PHE A 151 13.49 -4.48 2.29
CA PHE A 151 14.71 -5.25 2.15
C PHE A 151 14.52 -6.71 2.59
N TRP A 152 13.90 -6.94 3.75
CA TRP A 152 13.66 -8.30 4.25
C TRP A 152 12.59 -9.02 3.43
N SER A 153 11.55 -8.32 3.00
CA SER A 153 10.56 -8.83 2.03
C SER A 153 11.22 -9.32 0.74
N PHE A 154 12.20 -8.58 0.21
CA PHE A 154 12.96 -9.01 -0.98
C PHE A 154 13.82 -10.24 -0.68
N ILE A 155 14.52 -10.26 0.46
CA ILE A 155 15.31 -11.42 0.90
C ILE A 155 14.44 -12.67 0.98
N VAL A 156 13.24 -12.59 1.57
CA VAL A 156 12.29 -13.70 1.66
C VAL A 156 11.94 -14.26 0.28
N GLY A 157 11.62 -13.38 -0.68
CA GLY A 157 11.29 -13.82 -2.04
C GLY A 157 12.48 -14.47 -2.74
N PHE A 158 13.66 -13.85 -2.67
CA PHE A 158 14.88 -14.37 -3.28
C PHE A 158 15.33 -15.70 -2.67
N SER A 159 15.30 -15.81 -1.34
CA SER A 159 15.69 -17.02 -0.61
C SER A 159 14.74 -18.17 -0.87
N LEU A 160 13.43 -17.90 -0.99
CA LEU A 160 12.44 -18.91 -1.33
C LEU A 160 12.71 -19.51 -2.71
N ILE A 161 12.99 -18.65 -3.71
CA ILE A 161 13.33 -19.10 -5.07
C ILE A 161 14.63 -19.91 -5.06
N GLY A 162 15.65 -19.44 -4.34
CA GLY A 162 16.92 -20.15 -4.19
C GLY A 162 16.75 -21.53 -3.55
N TRP A 163 15.93 -21.61 -2.49
CA TRP A 163 15.62 -22.85 -1.79
C TRP A 163 14.91 -23.86 -2.71
N ILE A 164 13.82 -23.45 -3.38
CA ILE A 164 13.09 -24.32 -4.31
C ILE A 164 14.01 -24.78 -5.46
N SER A 165 14.81 -23.86 -6.02
CA SER A 165 15.74 -24.18 -7.11
C SER A 165 16.80 -25.19 -6.68
N SER A 166 17.30 -25.10 -5.44
CA SER A 166 18.26 -26.05 -4.90
C SER A 166 17.69 -27.46 -4.78
N ILE A 167 16.42 -27.60 -4.39
CA ILE A 167 15.71 -28.89 -4.33
C ILE A 167 15.54 -29.48 -5.72
N ILE A 168 15.04 -28.68 -6.68
CA ILE A 168 14.85 -29.12 -8.06
C ILE A 168 16.17 -29.60 -8.66
N PHE A 169 17.25 -28.83 -8.45
CA PHE A 169 18.58 -29.20 -8.94
C PHE A 169 19.10 -30.48 -8.28
N LEU A 170 18.90 -30.64 -6.98
CA LEU A 170 19.30 -31.85 -6.25
C LEU A 170 18.53 -33.08 -6.74
N ILE A 171 17.22 -32.98 -6.97
CA ILE A 171 16.40 -34.05 -7.54
C ILE A 171 16.91 -34.40 -8.95
N TRP A 172 17.13 -33.40 -9.80
CA TRP A 172 17.55 -33.63 -11.18
C TRP A 172 18.94 -34.30 -11.26
N LYS A 173 19.90 -33.84 -10.45
CA LYS A 173 21.24 -34.43 -10.42
C LYS A 173 21.29 -35.75 -9.67
N GLY A 174 20.44 -35.95 -8.66
CA GLY A 174 20.36 -37.18 -7.87
C GLY A 174 19.67 -38.35 -8.57
N LEU A 175 18.81 -38.08 -9.56
CA LEU A 175 18.15 -39.11 -10.39
C LEU A 175 18.93 -39.48 -11.66
N GLY A 176 20.11 -38.90 -11.89
CA GLY A 176 20.95 -39.18 -13.05
C GLY A 176 21.91 -40.37 -12.85
N GLU A 177 22.35 -40.98 -13.96
CA GLU A 177 23.26 -42.14 -13.93
C GLU A 177 24.66 -41.85 -13.36
N ASN A 178 25.08 -40.57 -13.34
CA ASN A 178 26.37 -40.13 -12.79
C ASN A 178 26.15 -39.20 -11.58
N ILE A 179 26.07 -39.82 -10.41
CA ILE A 179 25.99 -39.14 -9.11
C ILE A 179 27.34 -38.50 -8.81
N ASP A 180 27.42 -37.18 -8.97
CA ASP A 180 28.59 -36.40 -8.56
C ASP A 180 28.40 -35.87 -7.13
N ALA A 181 29.20 -36.40 -6.20
CA ALA A 181 29.15 -36.06 -4.79
C ALA A 181 29.38 -34.56 -4.53
N VAL A 182 30.20 -33.88 -5.36
CA VAL A 182 30.48 -32.45 -5.22
C VAL A 182 29.23 -31.63 -5.50
N ASN A 183 28.50 -31.98 -6.57
CA ASN A 183 27.26 -31.29 -6.96
C ASN A 183 26.14 -31.52 -5.95
N ILE A 184 26.04 -32.72 -5.37
CA ILE A 184 25.04 -33.01 -4.33
C ILE A 184 25.37 -32.20 -3.06
N PHE A 185 26.65 -32.22 -2.64
CA PHE A 185 27.09 -31.50 -1.46
C PHE A 185 26.90 -29.98 -1.60
N SER A 186 27.27 -29.39 -2.74
CA SER A 186 27.06 -27.97 -3.01
C SER A 186 25.58 -27.60 -2.99
N SER A 187 24.71 -28.46 -3.52
CA SER A 187 23.26 -28.23 -3.55
C SER A 187 22.64 -28.32 -2.16
N LEU A 188 23.14 -29.22 -1.32
CA LEU A 188 22.70 -29.36 0.07
C LEU A 188 23.15 -28.17 0.93
N ILE A 189 24.36 -27.65 0.71
CA ILE A 189 24.81 -26.39 1.31
C ILE A 189 23.93 -25.23 0.85
N ALA A 190 23.67 -25.12 -0.45
CA ALA A 190 22.81 -24.06 -1.00
C ALA A 190 21.39 -24.13 -0.41
N PHE A 191 20.83 -25.34 -0.29
CA PHE A 191 19.54 -25.59 0.35
C PHE A 191 19.52 -25.04 1.78
N LEU A 192 20.51 -25.42 2.61
CA LEU A 192 20.58 -24.97 4.00
C LEU A 192 20.74 -23.46 4.09
N ALA A 193 21.63 -22.88 3.29
CA ALA A 193 21.87 -21.45 3.25
C ALA A 193 20.59 -20.67 2.89
N PHE A 194 19.91 -21.05 1.80
CA PHE A 194 18.69 -20.37 1.37
C PHE A 194 17.51 -20.59 2.32
N PHE A 195 17.37 -21.78 2.90
CA PHE A 195 16.34 -22.06 3.90
C PHE A 195 16.54 -21.24 5.18
N SER A 196 17.77 -21.17 5.69
CA SER A 196 18.10 -20.32 6.84
C SER A 196 17.88 -18.84 6.54
N LEU A 197 18.29 -18.37 5.35
CA LEU A 197 18.05 -17.00 4.90
C LEU A 197 16.55 -16.69 4.82
N TRP A 198 15.74 -17.65 4.39
CA TRP A 198 14.29 -17.52 4.31
C TRP A 198 13.63 -17.40 5.68
N ILE A 199 13.99 -18.27 6.63
CA ILE A 199 13.47 -18.19 8.01
C ILE A 199 13.86 -16.85 8.65
N LEU A 200 15.13 -16.44 8.54
CA LEU A 200 15.59 -15.16 9.06
C LEU A 200 14.87 -13.99 8.40
N GLY A 201 14.67 -14.06 7.08
CA GLY A 201 13.90 -13.07 6.34
C GLY A 201 12.47 -12.94 6.85
N LEU A 202 11.78 -14.07 7.11
CA LEU A 202 10.41 -14.06 7.63
C LEU A 202 10.31 -13.47 9.04
N TYR A 203 11.31 -13.70 9.88
CA TYR A 203 11.34 -13.15 11.23
C TYR A 203 11.60 -11.63 11.26
N MET A 204 12.39 -11.14 10.30
CA MET A 204 12.82 -9.74 10.24
C MET A 204 11.98 -8.84 9.32
N ALA A 205 11.15 -9.43 8.45
CA ALA A 205 10.25 -8.72 7.54
C ALA A 205 9.07 -8.13 8.31
#